data_AF-A0A9X6YLE8-F1
#
_entry.id   AF-A0A9X6YLE8-F1
#
_cell.length_a   1.000
_cell.length_b   1.000
_cell.length_c   1.000
_cell.angle_alpha   90.00
_cell.angle_beta   90.00
_cell.angle_gamma   90.00
#
_symmetry.space_group_name_H-M   'P 1'
#
loop_
_entity.id
_entity.type
_entity.pdbx_description
1 polymer ?
#
loop_
_entity_poly.entity_id
_entity_poly.type
_entity_poly.pdbx_seq_one_letter_code
_entity_poly.pdbx_strand_id
1 'polypeptide(L)'
;LRANENINANGQMWAKAFNPTSAMNMKENIKDIPFSALDKIMSLAIKQYNFKDDMYELYQMRVNKPEEQTEPYTMKDIETYFGMIADDTDGIFTDKEKRAINLYNTVSILIAAFQQQYHACNEALTTVKGENK
;
A
#
# COMPACT_ATOMS: atom_id res chain seq x y z
N LEU A 1 -11.93 -12.82 18.15
CA LEU A 1 -13.00 -12.04 17.48
C LEU A 1 -13.44 -12.82 16.24
N ARG A 2 -14.74 -13.09 16.08
CA ARG A 2 -15.31 -13.61 14.83
C ARG A 2 -16.29 -12.54 14.35
N ALA A 3 -15.91 -11.80 13.31
CA ALA A 3 -16.77 -10.80 12.69
C ALA A 3 -17.38 -11.39 11.41
N ASN A 4 -18.63 -11.05 11.14
CA ASN A 4 -19.31 -11.37 9.88
C ASN A 4 -19.27 -10.19 8.88
N GLU A 5 -18.61 -9.09 9.27
CA GLU A 5 -18.51 -7.83 8.53
C GLU A 5 -17.09 -7.24 8.68
N ASN A 6 -16.88 -6.07 8.07
CA ASN A 6 -15.62 -5.33 8.16
C ASN A 6 -15.29 -4.97 9.62
N ILE A 7 -14.03 -5.14 10.00
CA ILE A 7 -13.51 -4.72 11.31
C ILE A 7 -12.76 -3.40 11.13
N ASN A 8 -13.12 -2.40 11.93
CA ASN A 8 -12.38 -1.15 12.05
C ASN A 8 -11.83 -1.02 13.49
N ALA A 9 -10.61 -0.52 13.63
CA ALA A 9 -10.01 -0.15 14.90
C ALA A 9 -9.46 1.28 14.78
N ASN A 10 -9.91 2.17 15.67
CA ASN A 10 -9.38 3.55 15.75
C ASN A 10 -7.94 3.60 16.28
N GLY A 11 -7.44 2.48 16.85
CA GLY A 11 -6.08 2.34 17.34
C GLY A 11 -5.33 1.24 16.62
N GLN A 12 -4.16 0.88 17.15
CA GLN A 12 -3.32 -0.17 16.60
C GLN A 12 -3.95 -1.56 16.78
N MET A 13 -3.75 -2.42 15.79
CA MET A 13 -4.15 -3.83 15.82
C MET A 13 -2.90 -4.70 15.74
N TRP A 14 -2.71 -5.55 16.75
CA TRP A 14 -1.68 -6.58 16.75
C TRP A 14 -2.31 -7.94 16.61
N ALA A 15 -1.78 -8.76 15.70
CA ALA A 15 -2.18 -10.14 15.52
C ALA A 15 -0.94 -11.02 15.40
N LYS A 16 -1.02 -12.24 15.93
CA LYS A 16 0.03 -13.25 15.76
C LYS A 16 0.22 -13.62 14.28
N ALA A 17 -0.86 -13.64 13.51
CA ALA A 17 -0.85 -13.90 12.08
C ALA A 17 -2.09 -13.31 11.40
N PHE A 18 -1.93 -12.85 10.16
CA PHE A 18 -3.01 -12.48 9.25
C PHE A 18 -3.05 -13.52 8.12
N ASN A 19 -3.95 -14.51 8.25
CA ASN A 19 -4.08 -15.60 7.28
C ASN A 19 -5.35 -15.37 6.43
N PRO A 20 -5.25 -14.77 5.23
CA PRO A 20 -6.40 -14.56 4.36
C PRO A 20 -6.91 -15.92 3.85
N THR A 21 -8.22 -16.11 3.90
CA THR A 21 -8.83 -17.32 3.34
C THR A 21 -8.68 -17.34 1.82
N SER A 22 -8.08 -18.41 1.28
CA SER A 22 -7.72 -18.49 -0.14
C SER A 22 -7.86 -19.92 -0.70
N ALA A 23 -8.87 -20.67 -0.24
CA ALA A 23 -9.08 -22.05 -0.64
C ALA A 23 -9.79 -22.16 -2.00
N MET A 24 -9.42 -23.17 -2.81
CA MET A 24 -9.97 -23.38 -4.16
C MET A 24 -11.49 -23.62 -4.15
N ASN A 25 -11.99 -24.37 -3.17
CA ASN A 25 -13.43 -24.64 -3.02
C ASN A 25 -14.27 -23.39 -2.72
N MET A 26 -13.64 -22.25 -2.43
CA MET A 26 -14.30 -20.95 -2.22
C MET A 26 -14.17 -20.02 -3.43
N LYS A 27 -13.54 -20.48 -4.52
CA LYS A 27 -13.24 -19.68 -5.71
C LYS A 27 -13.74 -20.39 -6.96
N GLU A 28 -14.25 -19.62 -7.90
CA GLU A 28 -14.67 -20.09 -9.21
C GLU A 28 -14.15 -19.14 -10.29
N ASN A 29 -14.20 -19.55 -11.57
CA ASN A 29 -13.73 -18.74 -12.71
C ASN A 29 -12.26 -18.27 -12.57
N ILE A 30 -11.38 -19.16 -12.09
CA ILE A 30 -9.95 -18.92 -11.92
C ILE A 30 -9.28 -18.82 -13.30
N LYS A 31 -8.64 -17.68 -13.58
CA LYS A 31 -8.02 -17.34 -14.87
C LYS A 31 -6.71 -16.59 -14.65
N ASP A 32 -5.89 -16.55 -15.69
CA ASP A 32 -4.70 -15.68 -15.72
C ASP A 32 -5.10 -14.20 -15.66
N ILE A 33 -4.17 -13.36 -15.20
CA ILE A 33 -4.37 -11.91 -15.09
C ILE A 33 -4.43 -11.31 -16.50
N PRO A 34 -5.54 -10.66 -16.91
CA PRO A 34 -5.74 -10.21 -18.29
C PRO A 34 -5.09 -8.85 -18.62
N PHE A 35 -4.23 -8.33 -17.73
CA PHE A 35 -3.59 -7.03 -17.85
C PHE A 35 -2.11 -7.10 -17.41
N SER A 36 -1.31 -6.09 -17.76
CA SER A 36 0.05 -5.95 -17.26
C SER A 36 0.02 -5.62 -15.76
N ALA A 37 0.47 -6.56 -14.93
CA ALA A 37 0.57 -6.35 -13.48
C ALA A 37 1.65 -5.31 -13.18
N LEU A 38 2.74 -5.31 -13.97
CA LEU A 38 3.78 -4.31 -13.88
C LEU A 38 3.24 -2.90 -14.13
N ASP A 39 2.47 -2.67 -15.18
CA ASP A 39 1.92 -1.34 -15.49
C ASP A 39 1.03 -0.83 -14.35
N LYS A 40 0.22 -1.72 -13.76
CA LYS A 40 -0.63 -1.38 -12.62
C LYS A 40 0.20 -0.99 -11.39
N ILE A 41 1.25 -1.74 -11.06
CA ILE A 41 2.14 -1.40 -9.93
C ILE A 41 2.91 -0.12 -10.19
N MET A 42 3.44 0.07 -11.41
CA MET A 42 4.21 1.25 -11.77
C MET A 42 3.34 2.52 -11.82
N SER A 43 2.01 2.38 -11.96
CA SER A 43 1.07 3.49 -11.87
C SER A 43 0.78 3.96 -10.43
N LEU A 44 1.20 3.21 -9.41
CA LEU A 44 0.91 3.55 -8.02
C LEU A 44 1.66 4.81 -7.57
N ALA A 45 0.91 5.78 -7.04
CA ALA A 45 1.46 7.00 -6.47
C ALA A 45 1.58 6.87 -4.94
N ILE A 46 2.79 6.65 -4.45
CA ILE A 46 3.08 6.68 -3.01
C ILE A 46 3.23 8.13 -2.56
N LYS A 47 2.51 8.49 -1.50
CA LYS A 47 2.51 9.82 -0.89
C LYS A 47 2.99 9.73 0.56
N GLN A 48 3.64 10.80 0.99
CA GLN A 48 3.85 11.08 2.40
C GLN A 48 2.64 11.86 2.93
N TYR A 49 2.14 11.51 4.12
CA TYR A 49 1.02 12.21 4.75
C TYR A 49 1.06 12.09 6.28
N ASN A 50 0.27 12.93 6.96
CA ASN A 50 -0.03 12.86 8.38
C ASN A 50 -1.54 12.68 8.55
N PHE A 51 -2.02 12.02 9.60
CA PHE A 51 -3.45 12.04 9.88
C PHE A 51 -3.85 13.41 10.43
N LYS A 52 -5.16 13.69 10.33
CA LYS A 52 -5.72 14.96 10.84
C LYS A 52 -5.47 15.13 12.33
N ASP A 53 -5.48 14.03 13.08
CA ASP A 53 -5.26 14.06 14.53
C ASP A 53 -3.80 14.38 14.87
N ASP A 54 -2.82 13.85 14.14
CA ASP A 54 -1.40 14.21 14.31
C ASP A 54 -1.16 15.69 13.99
N MET A 55 -1.79 16.18 12.92
CA MET A 55 -1.72 17.60 12.57
C MET A 55 -2.38 18.49 13.63
N TYR A 56 -3.48 18.03 14.23
CA TYR A 56 -4.12 18.72 15.34
C TYR A 56 -3.20 18.78 16.56
N GLU A 57 -2.54 17.67 16.92
CA GLU A 57 -1.53 17.63 17.98
C GLU A 57 -0.40 18.63 17.72
N LEU A 58 0.14 18.68 16.51
CA LEU A 58 1.17 19.66 16.13
C LEU A 58 0.69 21.11 16.33
N TYR A 59 -0.57 21.41 16.00
CA TYR A 59 -1.12 22.73 16.28
C TYR A 59 -1.21 23.02 17.77
N GLN A 60 -1.61 22.05 18.61
CA GLN A 60 -1.62 22.22 20.06
C GLN A 60 -0.22 22.42 20.63
N MET A 61 0.78 21.68 20.15
CA MET A 61 2.18 21.87 20.54
C MET A 61 2.67 23.29 20.22
N ARG A 62 2.31 23.82 19.05
CA ARG A 62 2.68 25.19 18.63
C ARG A 62 2.00 26.26 19.49
N VAL A 63 0.72 26.09 19.79
CA VAL A 63 -0.04 27.04 20.64
C VAL A 63 0.52 27.05 22.06
N ASN A 64 0.87 25.88 22.60
CA ASN A 64 1.36 25.72 23.97
C ASN A 64 2.89 25.68 24.06
N LYS A 65 3.59 26.22 23.04
CA LYS A 65 5.05 26.16 22.96
C LYS A 65 5.68 26.88 24.17
N PRO A 66 6.63 26.24 24.89
CA PRO A 66 7.36 26.89 25.98
C PRO A 66 8.10 28.15 25.52
N GLU A 67 8.34 29.07 26.44
CA GLU A 67 9.03 30.33 26.15
C GLU A 67 10.52 30.09 25.86
N GLU A 68 11.11 29.07 26.49
CA GLU A 68 12.51 28.66 26.30
C GLU A 68 12.75 27.99 24.94
N GLN A 69 11.69 27.47 24.30
CA GLN A 69 11.80 26.84 23.00
C GLN A 69 11.79 27.91 21.90
N THR A 70 12.96 28.20 21.33
CA THR A 70 13.12 29.23 20.30
C THR A 70 12.61 28.79 18.93
N GLU A 71 12.74 27.50 18.61
CA GLU A 71 12.35 26.93 17.32
C GLU A 71 10.89 26.43 17.30
N PRO A 72 10.13 26.68 16.22
CA PRO A 72 8.77 26.19 16.11
C PRO A 72 8.74 24.67 15.91
N TYR A 73 7.74 23.99 16.49
CA TYR A 73 7.46 22.60 16.14
C TYR A 73 7.08 22.46 14.65
N THR A 74 7.54 21.39 14.03
CA THR A 74 7.43 21.08 12.61
C THR A 74 6.80 19.70 12.40
N MET A 75 6.55 19.33 11.14
CA MET A 75 6.06 17.98 10.82
C MET A 75 7.03 16.86 11.22
N LYS A 76 8.29 17.18 11.54
CA LYS A 76 9.26 16.20 12.07
C LYS A 76 8.98 15.79 13.51
N ASP A 77 8.18 16.58 14.22
CA ASP A 77 7.84 16.37 15.63
C ASP A 77 6.55 15.55 15.81
N ILE A 78 5.93 15.12 14.72
CA ILE A 78 4.75 14.24 14.69
C ILE A 78 4.97 13.05 13.76
N GLU A 79 4.15 12.02 13.93
CA GLU A 79 4.23 10.79 13.14
C GLU A 79 3.95 11.06 11.66
N THR A 80 4.73 10.45 10.77
CA THR A 80 4.64 10.64 9.32
C THR A 80 4.47 9.29 8.63
N TYR A 81 3.45 9.20 7.80
CA TYR A 81 3.05 7.96 7.13
C TYR A 81 3.34 8.01 5.63
N PHE A 82 3.44 6.82 5.05
CA PHE A 82 3.62 6.64 3.61
C PHE A 82 2.61 5.64 3.09
N GLY A 83 2.00 5.93 1.95
CA GLY A 83 1.01 5.04 1.36
C GLY A 83 0.30 5.63 0.17
N MET A 84 -0.78 4.96 -0.22
CA MET A 84 -1.63 5.36 -1.33
C MET A 84 -2.86 6.12 -0.82
N ILE A 85 -3.30 7.11 -1.60
CA ILE A 85 -4.57 7.80 -1.37
C ILE A 85 -5.64 7.06 -2.17
N ALA A 86 -6.63 6.48 -1.49
CA ALA A 86 -7.59 5.58 -2.11
C ALA A 86 -8.38 6.26 -3.25
N ASP A 87 -8.75 7.53 -3.10
CA ASP A 87 -9.44 8.35 -4.12
C ASP A 87 -8.69 8.39 -5.46
N ASP A 88 -7.37 8.50 -5.42
CA ASP A 88 -6.51 8.66 -6.61
C ASP A 88 -5.97 7.32 -7.14
N THR A 89 -6.23 6.21 -6.44
CA THR A 89 -5.66 4.89 -6.75
C THR A 89 -6.61 4.10 -7.65
N ASP A 90 -6.13 3.22 -8.52
CA ASP A 90 -6.97 2.32 -9.32
C ASP A 90 -7.88 1.45 -8.42
N GLY A 91 -9.13 1.21 -8.85
CA GLY A 91 -10.13 0.41 -8.14
C GLY A 91 -9.69 -1.02 -7.80
N ILE A 92 -8.73 -1.58 -8.55
CA ILE A 92 -8.21 -2.92 -8.25
C ILE A 92 -7.46 -3.01 -6.91
N PHE A 93 -6.93 -1.88 -6.43
CA PHE A 93 -6.17 -1.79 -5.19
C PHE A 93 -6.97 -1.22 -4.02
N THR A 94 -8.24 -0.89 -4.22
CA THR A 94 -9.08 -0.28 -3.17
C THR A 94 -10.30 -1.14 -2.86
N ASP A 95 -11.01 -0.81 -1.79
CA ASP A 95 -12.41 -1.18 -1.67
C ASP A 95 -13.27 -0.43 -2.72
N LYS A 96 -14.54 -0.84 -2.85
CA LYS A 96 -15.46 -0.26 -3.84
C LYS A 96 -15.77 1.20 -3.52
N GLU A 97 -15.81 1.51 -2.23
CA GLU A 97 -16.15 2.82 -1.69
C GLU A 97 -14.97 3.81 -1.69
N LYS A 98 -13.78 3.39 -2.14
CA LYS A 98 -12.56 4.22 -2.18
C LYS A 98 -12.14 4.75 -0.80
N ARG A 99 -12.40 3.99 0.26
CA ARG A 99 -12.03 4.35 1.64
C ARG A 99 -10.80 3.62 2.14
N ALA A 100 -10.51 2.44 1.59
CA ALA A 100 -9.44 1.58 2.07
C ALA A 100 -8.64 0.97 0.92
N ILE A 101 -7.38 0.66 1.21
CA ILE A 101 -6.51 -0.10 0.32
C ILE A 101 -6.71 -1.59 0.57
N ASN A 102 -6.87 -2.36 -0.52
CA ASN A 102 -6.86 -3.82 -0.49
C ASN A 102 -5.41 -4.33 -0.53
N LEU A 103 -4.84 -4.53 0.66
CA LEU A 103 -3.44 -4.97 0.80
C LEU A 103 -3.18 -6.34 0.15
N TYR A 104 -4.11 -7.29 0.30
CA TYR A 104 -3.93 -8.64 -0.26
C TYR A 104 -3.87 -8.62 -1.80
N ASN A 105 -4.78 -7.87 -2.44
CA ASN A 105 -4.76 -7.70 -3.89
C ASN A 105 -3.49 -6.97 -4.33
N THR A 106 -3.09 -5.92 -3.63
CA THR A 106 -1.89 -5.13 -3.94
C THR A 106 -0.63 -6.01 -3.92
N VAL A 107 -0.45 -6.81 -2.87
CA VAL A 107 0.69 -7.74 -2.75
C VAL A 107 0.64 -8.82 -3.84
N SER A 108 -0.55 -9.35 -4.15
CA SER A 108 -0.70 -10.38 -5.20
C SER A 108 -0.32 -9.85 -6.58
N ILE A 109 -0.74 -8.62 -6.92
CA ILE A 109 -0.38 -7.97 -8.18
C ILE A 109 1.10 -7.60 -8.19
N LEU A 110 1.68 -7.19 -7.05
CA LEU A 110 3.11 -6.93 -6.93
C LEU A 110 3.95 -8.19 -7.21
N ILE A 111 3.53 -9.35 -6.70
CA ILE A 111 4.20 -10.63 -7.00
C ILE A 111 4.15 -10.92 -8.50
N ALA A 112 2.99 -10.75 -9.14
CA ALA A 112 2.84 -10.96 -10.58
C ALA A 112 3.70 -9.96 -11.39
N ALA A 113 3.74 -8.69 -11.00
CA ALA A 113 4.59 -7.67 -11.61
C ALA A 113 6.08 -8.03 -11.50
N PHE A 114 6.51 -8.52 -10.33
CA PHE A 114 7.88 -8.96 -10.13
C PHE A 114 8.24 -10.16 -11.01
N GLN A 115 7.34 -11.14 -11.12
CA GLN A 115 7.52 -12.28 -12.04
C GLN A 115 7.63 -11.80 -13.50
N GLN A 116 6.75 -10.90 -13.94
CA GLN A 116 6.81 -10.30 -15.29
C GLN A 116 8.16 -9.62 -15.54
N GLN A 117 8.63 -8.80 -14.60
CA GLN A 117 9.91 -8.10 -14.71
C GLN A 117 11.10 -9.08 -14.74
N TYR A 118 11.08 -10.12 -13.92
CA TYR A 118 12.13 -11.14 -13.88
C TYR A 118 12.25 -11.89 -15.21
N HIS A 119 11.12 -12.31 -15.80
CA HIS A 119 11.10 -12.98 -17.09
C HIS A 119 11.59 -12.07 -18.22
N ALA A 120 11.08 -10.84 -18.30
CA ALA A 120 11.51 -9.86 -19.30
C ALA A 120 13.02 -9.57 -19.23
N CYS A 121 13.57 -9.43 -18.03
CA CYS A 121 15.00 -9.21 -17.84
C CYS A 121 15.83 -10.40 -18.34
N ASN A 122 15.44 -11.63 -18.01
CA ASN A 122 16.14 -12.83 -18.43
C ASN A 122 16.08 -13.07 -19.95
N GLU A 123 14.94 -12.77 -20.57
CA GLU A 123 14.78 -12.82 -22.03
C GLU A 123 15.72 -11.83 -22.70
N ALA A 124 15.72 -10.56 -22.25
CA ALA A 124 16.63 -9.54 -22.76
C ALA A 124 18.11 -9.94 -22.61
N LEU A 125 18.52 -10.46 -21.46
CA LEU A 125 19.88 -10.94 -21.21
C LEU A 125 20.27 -12.10 -22.13
N THR A 126 19.34 -12.99 -22.43
CA THR A 126 19.58 -14.15 -23.30
C THR A 126 19.76 -13.71 -24.75
N THR A 127 18.94 -12.77 -25.22
CA THR A 127 19.07 -12.16 -26.56
C THR A 127 20.43 -11.48 -26.72
N VAL A 128 20.82 -10.61 -25.78
CA VAL A 128 22.12 -9.91 -25.83
C VAL A 128 23.29 -10.89 -25.83
N LYS A 129 23.22 -11.99 -25.08
CA LYS A 129 24.27 -13.04 -25.09
C LYS A 129 24.30 -13.84 -26.39
N GLY A 130 23.16 -14.00 -27.07
CA GLY A 130 23.07 -14.67 -28.37
C GLY A 130 23.65 -13.83 -29.50
N GLU A 131 23.41 -12.52 -29.50
CA GLU A 131 23.91 -11.58 -30.51
C GLU A 131 25.43 -11.32 -30.44
N ASN A 132 26.04 -11.57 -29.29
CA ASN A 132 27.49 -11.39 -29.06
C ASN A 132 28.31 -12.68 -29.23
N LYS A 133 27.73 -13.75 -29.82
CA LYS A 133 28.44 -14.98 -30.21
C LYS A 133 28.68 -15.01 -31.70
#